data_AF-Q4CW77-F1
#
_entry.id   AF-Q4CW77-F1
#
_cell.length_a   1.000
_cell.length_b   1.000
_cell.length_c   1.000
_cell.angle_alpha   90.00
_cell.angle_beta   90.00
_cell.angle_gamma   90.00
#
_symmetry.space_group_name_H-M   'P 1'
#
loop_
_entity.id
_entity.type
_entity.pdbx_description
1 polymer ?
#
loop_
_entity_poly.entity_id
_entity_poly.type
_entity_poly.pdbx_seq_one_letter_code
_entity_poly.pdbx_strand_id
1 'polypeptide(L)'
;MDGDKEQRNKSHKSRQAGSKAAKKEEFRKKKAGIELEPNRGKNRKAFQGPTAESRKGQKILRSLEKRETALHVPTVDKTLRHIVAEPPLLVAVVGPPGVGKSTLIRSMVKFYSNRNVQTVRGPITVVAGRSRRVTFIECPNTLTAMCDIAKVADLILLMVDGSFGFEMETFEFLNISQVHGFPRMFGVVSHLDQLKTGKALKKRKKFLRHRFWHEVAAGAKLMCLAPMVRGMYRSTDVLKLHRLLICVEPKLQNWRNTHSCVLIDRYEDITAPQNIVEDENCNRTIAFYGYTRGKPLKPQQVVHIPGLADFPIAHISQQEDPCAIDDHQGSGNSQGHKMRHLSMKQKRIYAPHCNVSGVMYDDDAIYIQEDAEKGMIERSGEGLQYIRELQRAKPMDAAATDLDVVRRPVVFRDEDAMELDMDEVEAPSDEEDEGSSSSSSSRNDDLEDRM
;
A
#
# COMPACT_ATOMS: atom_id res chain seq x y z
N MET A 1 80.15 -92.68 -2.34
CA MET A 1 78.69 -92.94 -2.44
C MET A 1 78.18 -92.77 -1.02
N ASP A 2 77.52 -91.72 -0.55
CA ASP A 2 76.91 -90.51 -1.13
C ASP A 2 77.07 -89.38 -0.10
N GLY A 3 77.33 -88.16 -0.56
CA GLY A 3 77.62 -87.00 0.30
C GLY A 3 76.41 -86.50 1.07
N ASP A 4 76.66 -86.15 2.34
CA ASP A 4 75.71 -85.57 3.29
C ASP A 4 75.00 -84.33 2.71
N LYS A 5 73.71 -84.48 2.43
CA LYS A 5 72.84 -83.38 1.96
C LYS A 5 72.42 -82.54 3.17
N GLU A 6 72.93 -81.30 3.24
CA GLU A 6 72.46 -80.27 4.17
C GLU A 6 70.93 -80.13 4.13
N GLN A 7 70.30 -80.22 5.30
CA GLN A 7 68.86 -80.11 5.47
C GLN A 7 68.39 -78.67 5.23
N ARG A 8 67.84 -78.39 4.04
CA ARG A 8 67.18 -77.11 3.73
C ARG A 8 65.75 -77.09 4.29
N ASN A 9 65.56 -76.43 5.43
CA ASN A 9 64.24 -76.20 6.02
C ASN A 9 63.41 -75.17 5.23
N LYS A 10 62.13 -75.47 4.99
CA LYS A 10 61.18 -74.57 4.32
C LYS A 10 60.88 -73.35 5.20
N SER A 11 60.97 -72.15 4.63
CA SER A 11 60.61 -70.92 5.33
C SER A 11 59.09 -70.75 5.46
N HIS A 12 58.63 -70.20 6.59
CA HIS A 12 57.21 -69.89 6.80
C HIS A 12 56.75 -68.70 5.94
N LYS A 13 55.56 -68.82 5.32
CA LYS A 13 54.93 -67.74 4.56
C LYS A 13 54.64 -66.54 5.46
N SER A 14 55.17 -65.37 5.10
CA SER A 14 54.80 -64.12 5.76
C SER A 14 53.35 -63.74 5.43
N ARG A 15 52.58 -63.32 6.43
CA ARG A 15 51.21 -62.80 6.25
C ARG A 15 51.22 -61.61 5.30
N GLN A 16 50.55 -61.74 4.15
CA GLN A 16 50.37 -60.65 3.17
C GLN A 16 49.15 -59.77 3.46
N ALA A 17 48.28 -60.15 4.39
CA ALA A 17 47.07 -59.41 4.73
C ALA A 17 46.88 -59.24 6.25
N GLY A 18 46.19 -58.16 6.64
CA GLY A 18 45.88 -57.80 8.03
C GLY A 18 46.60 -56.55 8.54
N SER A 19 46.17 -56.00 9.69
CA SER A 19 46.71 -54.73 10.21
C SER A 19 48.22 -54.78 10.51
N LYS A 20 48.74 -55.96 10.87
CA LYS A 20 50.19 -56.20 11.04
C LYS A 20 50.95 -56.25 9.71
N ALA A 21 50.32 -56.73 8.63
CA ALA A 21 50.92 -56.73 7.29
C ALA A 21 50.99 -55.31 6.73
N ALA A 22 49.92 -54.51 6.88
CA ALA A 22 49.89 -53.10 6.51
C ALA A 22 50.94 -52.28 7.28
N LYS A 23 51.06 -52.49 8.61
CA LYS A 23 52.12 -51.84 9.42
C LYS A 23 53.53 -52.26 9.00
N LYS A 24 53.73 -53.53 8.61
CA LYS A 24 55.03 -54.04 8.17
C LYS A 24 55.40 -53.51 6.78
N GLU A 25 54.43 -53.39 5.88
CA GLU A 25 54.61 -52.70 4.59
C GLU A 25 54.93 -51.21 4.79
N GLU A 26 54.19 -50.51 5.64
CA GLU A 26 54.42 -49.09 5.95
C GLU A 26 55.82 -48.88 6.52
N PHE A 27 56.28 -49.78 7.41
CA PHE A 27 57.64 -49.77 7.94
C PHE A 27 58.70 -50.08 6.88
N ARG A 28 58.45 -51.06 5.99
CA ARG A 28 59.38 -51.43 4.90
C ARG A 28 59.52 -50.30 3.88
N LYS A 29 58.41 -49.63 3.57
CA LYS A 29 58.36 -48.49 2.65
C LYS A 29 58.99 -47.23 3.27
N LYS A 30 58.81 -46.97 4.58
CA LYS A 30 59.56 -45.94 5.34
C LYS A 30 61.08 -46.18 5.35
N LYS A 31 61.52 -47.44 5.50
CA LYS A 31 62.95 -47.79 5.52
C LYS A 31 63.60 -47.75 4.12
N ALA A 32 62.80 -47.86 3.06
CA ALA A 32 63.25 -47.80 1.68
C ALA A 32 63.33 -46.36 1.11
N GLY A 33 63.03 -45.34 1.92
CA GLY A 33 63.05 -43.93 1.45
C GLY A 33 62.00 -43.62 0.38
N ILE A 34 61.05 -44.52 0.15
CA ILE A 34 59.97 -44.34 -0.82
C ILE A 34 58.83 -43.63 -0.06
N GLU A 35 58.71 -42.32 -0.28
CA GLU A 35 57.60 -41.52 0.25
C GLU A 35 56.27 -42.12 -0.22
N LEU A 36 55.56 -42.76 0.71
CA LEU A 36 54.19 -43.19 0.49
C LEU A 36 53.27 -41.99 0.62
N GLU A 37 52.70 -41.60 -0.52
CA GLU A 37 51.75 -40.50 -0.76
C GLU A 37 52.39 -39.18 -1.23
N PRO A 38 52.83 -39.10 -2.52
CA PRO A 38 52.98 -37.80 -3.15
C PRO A 38 51.58 -37.16 -3.25
N ASN A 39 51.42 -35.93 -2.74
CA ASN A 39 50.21 -35.08 -2.86
C ASN A 39 49.03 -35.20 -1.86
N ARG A 40 49.23 -35.68 -0.63
CA ARG A 40 48.33 -35.36 0.50
C ARG A 40 49.08 -34.67 1.65
N GLY A 41 49.63 -33.49 1.40
CA GLY A 41 50.44 -32.68 2.32
C GLY A 41 49.77 -32.19 3.62
N LYS A 42 48.67 -32.80 4.08
CA LYS A 42 48.06 -32.54 5.39
C LYS A 42 47.63 -33.87 6.02
N ASN A 43 48.27 -34.20 7.14
CA ASN A 43 48.02 -35.38 7.96
C ASN A 43 46.51 -35.49 8.29
N ARG A 44 45.73 -36.35 7.59
CA ARG A 44 44.25 -36.45 7.76
C ARG A 44 43.83 -36.71 9.21
N LYS A 45 44.70 -37.33 10.00
CA LYS A 45 44.50 -37.55 11.44
C LYS A 45 44.68 -36.28 12.29
N ALA A 46 45.49 -35.32 11.83
CA ALA A 46 45.64 -34.01 12.49
C ALA A 46 44.47 -33.06 12.17
N PHE A 47 43.78 -33.27 11.04
CA PHE A 47 42.58 -32.53 10.63
C PHE A 47 41.30 -33.37 10.75
N GLN A 48 41.12 -34.07 11.86
CA GLN A 48 39.84 -34.73 12.13
C GLN A 48 38.77 -33.66 12.32
N GLY A 49 37.69 -33.77 11.53
CA GLY A 49 36.49 -32.96 11.71
C GLY A 49 35.91 -33.16 13.11
N PRO A 50 35.14 -32.19 13.63
CA PRO A 50 34.53 -32.32 14.94
C PRO A 50 33.60 -33.54 14.97
N THR A 51 33.63 -34.29 16.07
CA THR A 51 32.65 -35.35 16.34
C THR A 51 31.24 -34.76 16.37
N ALA A 52 30.23 -35.55 15.99
CA ALA A 52 28.83 -35.09 15.91
C ALA A 52 28.33 -34.48 17.23
N GLU A 53 28.83 -34.99 18.36
CA GLU A 53 28.52 -34.53 19.72
C GLU A 53 29.27 -33.25 20.14
N SER A 54 30.37 -32.92 19.47
CA SER A 54 31.14 -31.72 19.77
C SER A 54 30.29 -30.46 19.52
N ARG A 55 30.49 -29.40 20.31
CA ARG A 55 29.89 -28.08 20.06
C ARG A 55 30.10 -27.61 18.62
N LYS A 56 31.23 -27.96 18.00
CA LYS A 56 31.52 -27.64 16.59
C LYS A 56 30.65 -28.50 15.64
N GLY A 57 30.43 -29.77 15.93
CA GLY A 57 29.53 -30.66 15.19
C GLY A 57 28.07 -30.17 15.24
N GLN A 58 27.55 -29.87 16.43
CA GLN A 58 26.19 -29.31 16.59
C GLN A 58 26.02 -27.96 15.87
N LYS A 59 27.04 -27.08 15.89
CA LYS A 59 27.01 -25.83 15.12
C LYS A 59 26.93 -26.06 13.62
N ILE A 60 27.64 -27.08 13.10
CA ILE A 60 27.57 -27.47 11.69
C ILE A 60 26.17 -27.98 11.37
N LEU A 61 25.61 -28.90 12.17
CA LEU A 61 24.24 -29.41 11.98
C LEU A 61 23.21 -28.28 11.95
N ARG A 62 23.25 -27.36 12.92
CA ARG A 62 22.36 -26.20 12.94
C ARG A 62 22.56 -25.27 11.74
N SER A 63 23.79 -25.12 11.26
CA SER A 63 24.06 -24.33 10.06
C SER A 63 23.54 -25.01 8.80
N LEU A 64 23.53 -26.34 8.74
CA LEU A 64 22.97 -27.10 7.62
C LEU A 64 21.45 -27.00 7.62
N GLU A 65 20.79 -27.19 8.77
CA GLU A 65 19.34 -27.02 8.93
C GLU A 65 18.87 -25.60 8.54
N LYS A 66 19.62 -24.57 8.97
CA LYS A 66 19.34 -23.18 8.57
C LYS A 66 19.49 -22.93 7.07
N ARG A 67 20.45 -23.60 6.42
CA ARG A 67 20.62 -23.49 4.96
C ARG A 67 19.50 -24.23 4.26
N GLU A 68 19.15 -25.42 4.72
CA GLU A 68 18.07 -26.23 4.16
C GLU A 68 16.71 -25.52 4.25
N THR A 69 16.38 -24.94 5.41
CA THR A 69 15.17 -24.12 5.58
C THR A 69 15.15 -22.82 4.77
N ALA A 70 16.30 -22.33 4.33
CA ALA A 70 16.40 -21.17 3.45
C ALA A 70 16.25 -21.52 1.96
N LEU A 71 16.42 -22.79 1.58
CA LEU A 71 16.23 -23.24 0.20
C LEU A 71 14.74 -23.21 -0.14
N HIS A 72 14.40 -22.47 -1.20
CA HIS A 72 13.06 -22.40 -1.76
C HIS A 72 13.13 -22.78 -3.24
N VAL A 73 11.99 -23.18 -3.81
CA VAL A 73 11.89 -23.46 -5.24
C VAL A 73 12.26 -22.19 -6.02
N PRO A 74 13.26 -22.22 -6.91
CA PRO A 74 13.64 -21.05 -7.69
C PRO A 74 12.51 -20.71 -8.65
N THR A 75 11.92 -19.53 -8.47
CA THR A 75 10.86 -19.02 -9.34
C THR A 75 11.37 -17.75 -10.02
N VAL A 76 11.09 -17.61 -11.31
CA VAL A 76 11.50 -16.43 -12.09
C VAL A 76 10.56 -15.29 -11.73
N ASP A 77 11.08 -14.23 -11.14
CA ASP A 77 10.31 -13.01 -10.91
C ASP A 77 10.15 -12.24 -12.24
N LYS A 78 8.92 -12.10 -12.74
CA LYS A 78 8.61 -11.32 -13.95
C LYS A 78 8.03 -9.94 -13.63
N THR A 79 8.14 -9.46 -12.39
CA THR A 79 7.63 -8.13 -12.01
C THR A 79 8.47 -6.96 -12.54
N LEU A 80 9.56 -7.22 -13.27
CA LEU A 80 10.38 -6.22 -13.99
C LEU A 80 10.68 -4.94 -13.17
N ARG A 81 10.92 -5.10 -11.86
CA ARG A 81 11.10 -3.99 -10.89
C ARG A 81 12.20 -2.99 -11.27
N HIS A 82 13.16 -3.41 -12.09
CA HIS A 82 14.27 -2.58 -12.53
C HIS A 82 13.93 -1.63 -13.69
N ILE A 83 12.81 -1.86 -14.38
CA ILE A 83 12.44 -1.14 -15.61
C ILE A 83 11.13 -0.39 -15.42
N VAL A 84 10.18 -0.99 -14.68
CA VAL A 84 8.81 -0.47 -14.54
C VAL A 84 8.54 -0.12 -13.09
N ALA A 85 7.93 1.04 -12.85
CA ALA A 85 7.47 1.45 -11.54
C ALA A 85 6.49 0.40 -10.97
N GLU A 86 6.72 -0.04 -9.73
CA GLU A 86 5.90 -1.09 -9.13
C GLU A 86 4.44 -0.60 -8.97
N PRO A 87 3.45 -1.42 -9.38
CA PRO A 87 2.05 -1.07 -9.15
C PRO A 87 1.78 -0.97 -7.64
N PRO A 88 0.78 -0.19 -7.22
CA PRO A 88 0.40 -0.12 -5.81
C PRO A 88 0.08 -1.51 -5.23
N LEU A 89 0.68 -1.81 -4.07
CA LEU A 89 0.47 -3.07 -3.36
C LEU A 89 -1.01 -3.22 -3.00
N LEU A 90 -1.66 -4.29 -3.45
CA LEU A 90 -3.06 -4.51 -3.14
C LEU A 90 -3.22 -5.12 -1.75
N VAL A 91 -3.79 -4.34 -0.84
CA VAL A 91 -4.15 -4.73 0.53
C VAL A 91 -5.65 -4.93 0.63
N ALA A 92 -6.08 -6.18 0.74
CA ALA A 92 -7.47 -6.52 0.97
C ALA A 92 -7.79 -6.54 2.46
N VAL A 93 -8.86 -5.85 2.86
CA VAL A 93 -9.42 -5.93 4.21
C VAL A 93 -10.60 -6.88 4.18
N VAL A 94 -10.45 -8.02 4.85
CA VAL A 94 -11.40 -9.12 4.83
C VAL A 94 -11.82 -9.45 6.25
N GLY A 95 -13.08 -9.80 6.44
CA GLY A 95 -13.62 -10.16 7.74
C GLY A 95 -15.14 -10.19 7.71
N PRO A 96 -15.76 -10.68 8.79
CA PRO A 96 -17.20 -10.85 8.87
C PRO A 96 -17.97 -9.52 8.84
N PRO A 97 -19.30 -9.53 8.67
CA PRO A 97 -20.13 -8.34 8.86
C PRO A 97 -19.91 -7.72 10.24
N GLY A 98 -19.95 -6.39 10.34
CA GLY A 98 -19.91 -5.70 11.63
C GLY A 98 -18.56 -5.61 12.33
N VAL A 99 -17.48 -6.25 11.84
CA VAL A 99 -16.15 -6.18 12.50
C VAL A 99 -15.43 -4.84 12.38
N GLY A 100 -15.93 -3.93 11.55
CA GLY A 100 -15.38 -2.59 11.35
C GLY A 100 -14.36 -2.47 10.21
N LYS A 101 -14.55 -3.21 9.11
CA LYS A 101 -13.70 -3.18 7.90
C LYS A 101 -13.54 -1.77 7.32
N SER A 102 -14.66 -1.11 6.99
CA SER A 102 -14.64 0.26 6.49
C SER A 102 -14.01 1.23 7.49
N THR A 103 -14.21 1.02 8.79
CA THR A 103 -13.60 1.87 9.84
C THR A 103 -12.09 1.69 9.92
N LEU A 104 -11.57 0.49 9.68
CA LEU A 104 -10.14 0.25 9.59
C LEU A 104 -9.54 1.01 8.40
N ILE A 105 -10.17 0.91 7.23
CA ILE A 105 -9.75 1.61 6.01
C ILE A 105 -9.78 3.12 6.22
N ARG A 106 -10.87 3.68 6.75
CA ARG A 106 -10.98 5.11 7.09
C ARG A 106 -9.86 5.57 8.02
N SER A 107 -9.55 4.77 9.04
CA SER A 107 -8.48 5.09 9.99
C SER A 107 -7.08 5.03 9.34
N MET A 108 -6.84 4.08 8.42
CA MET A 108 -5.60 4.01 7.64
C MET A 108 -5.47 5.22 6.70
N VAL A 109 -6.51 5.49 5.92
CA VAL A 109 -6.51 6.57 4.92
C VAL A 109 -6.28 7.91 5.59
N LYS A 110 -6.96 8.17 6.71
CA LYS A 110 -6.74 9.37 7.51
C LYS A 110 -5.30 9.50 8.00
N PHE A 111 -4.65 8.41 8.38
CA PHE A 111 -3.24 8.44 8.78
C PHE A 111 -2.28 8.77 7.62
N TYR A 112 -2.58 8.28 6.40
CA TYR A 112 -1.74 8.51 5.23
C TYR A 112 -1.93 9.89 4.62
N SER A 113 -3.17 10.29 4.32
CA SER A 113 -3.48 11.52 3.59
C SER A 113 -3.83 12.69 4.49
N ASN A 114 -4.04 12.47 5.79
CA ASN A 114 -4.65 13.43 6.72
C ASN A 114 -6.05 13.91 6.30
N ARG A 115 -6.69 13.24 5.33
CA ARG A 115 -8.06 13.54 4.89
C ARG A 115 -9.04 12.54 5.49
N ASN A 116 -10.21 13.02 5.88
CA ASN A 116 -11.28 12.16 6.36
C ASN A 116 -12.10 11.64 5.16
N VAL A 117 -12.40 10.34 5.17
CA VAL A 117 -13.28 9.70 4.17
C VAL A 117 -14.47 9.16 4.94
N GLN A 118 -15.69 9.60 4.59
CA GLN A 118 -16.89 9.18 5.31
C GLN A 118 -17.37 7.79 4.88
N THR A 119 -17.47 7.58 3.56
CA THR A 119 -17.91 6.35 2.90
C THR A 119 -16.76 5.75 2.10
N VAL A 120 -16.47 4.47 2.34
CA VAL A 120 -15.45 3.71 1.62
C VAL A 120 -16.17 2.88 0.55
N ARG A 121 -15.95 3.20 -0.72
CA ARG A 121 -16.48 2.47 -1.88
C ARG A 121 -15.39 2.31 -2.93
N GLY A 122 -15.18 1.07 -3.38
CA GLY A 122 -14.14 0.74 -4.35
C GLY A 122 -12.71 0.78 -3.78
N PRO A 123 -11.70 0.66 -4.64
CA PRO A 123 -10.29 0.69 -4.24
C PRO A 123 -9.82 2.11 -3.91
N ILE A 124 -9.02 2.23 -2.85
CA ILE A 124 -8.40 3.50 -2.41
C ILE A 124 -6.89 3.38 -2.48
N THR A 125 -6.25 4.12 -3.38
CA THR A 125 -4.80 4.14 -3.53
C THR A 125 -4.19 5.30 -2.75
N VAL A 126 -3.21 5.01 -1.90
CA VAL A 126 -2.47 6.00 -1.10
C VAL A 126 -0.96 5.80 -1.21
N VAL A 127 -0.24 6.92 -1.12
CA VAL A 127 1.22 6.90 -1.00
C VAL A 127 1.59 6.62 0.46
N ALA A 128 2.06 5.41 0.75
CA ALA A 128 2.40 4.98 2.10
C ALA A 128 3.82 5.38 2.51
N GLY A 129 4.74 5.43 1.56
CA GLY A 129 6.13 5.82 1.77
C GLY A 129 6.78 6.24 0.46
N ARG A 130 8.08 6.56 0.53
CA ARG A 130 8.82 7.09 -0.63
C ARG A 130 8.96 6.13 -1.79
N SER A 131 8.99 4.83 -1.52
CA SER A 131 9.16 3.79 -2.55
C SER A 131 7.91 2.91 -2.67
N ARG A 132 6.84 3.20 -1.91
CA ARG A 132 5.75 2.25 -1.74
C ARG A 132 4.39 2.91 -1.70
N ARG A 133 3.52 2.42 -2.56
CA ARG A 133 2.09 2.76 -2.64
C ARG A 133 1.26 1.57 -2.24
N VAL A 134 0.09 1.84 -1.70
CA VAL A 134 -0.82 0.81 -1.21
C VAL A 134 -2.22 1.13 -1.71
N THR A 135 -2.87 0.14 -2.32
CA THR A 135 -4.30 0.19 -2.63
C THR A 135 -5.05 -0.61 -1.59
N PHE A 136 -5.97 0.02 -0.86
CA PHE A 136 -6.89 -0.66 0.04
C PHE A 136 -8.16 -1.02 -0.70
N ILE A 137 -8.59 -2.27 -0.58
CA ILE A 137 -9.89 -2.74 -1.05
C ILE A 137 -10.66 -3.39 0.10
N GLU A 138 -11.92 -3.01 0.26
CA GLU A 138 -12.83 -3.68 1.20
C GLU A 138 -13.45 -4.89 0.51
N CYS A 139 -13.39 -6.06 1.16
CA CYS A 139 -14.06 -7.25 0.68
C CYS A 139 -15.54 -7.25 1.14
N PRO A 140 -16.51 -7.28 0.20
CA PRO A 140 -17.91 -7.50 0.55
C PRO A 140 -18.11 -8.95 1.00
N ASN A 141 -19.16 -9.22 1.77
CA ASN A 141 -19.38 -10.54 2.41
C ASN A 141 -19.90 -11.63 1.46
N THR A 142 -19.77 -11.43 0.15
CA THR A 142 -20.22 -12.41 -0.84
C THR A 142 -19.07 -13.35 -1.19
N LEU A 143 -19.34 -14.66 -1.21
CA LEU A 143 -18.36 -15.69 -1.50
C LEU A 143 -17.64 -15.50 -2.86
N THR A 144 -18.36 -15.02 -3.88
CA THR A 144 -17.79 -14.72 -5.20
C THR A 144 -16.71 -13.64 -5.12
N ALA A 145 -17.01 -12.54 -4.44
CA ALA A 145 -16.05 -11.45 -4.23
C ALA A 145 -14.87 -11.89 -3.34
N MET A 146 -15.10 -12.75 -2.35
CA MET A 146 -14.03 -13.36 -1.56
C MET A 146 -13.07 -14.18 -2.45
N CYS A 147 -13.60 -14.98 -3.38
CA CYS A 147 -12.79 -15.73 -4.35
C CYS A 147 -11.97 -14.82 -5.25
N ASP A 148 -12.55 -13.74 -5.76
CA ASP A 148 -11.85 -12.83 -6.67
C ASP A 148 -10.76 -12.03 -5.95
N ILE A 149 -11.07 -11.53 -4.75
CA ILE A 149 -10.08 -10.82 -3.93
C ILE A 149 -8.94 -11.76 -3.51
N ALA A 150 -9.22 -13.02 -3.17
CA ALA A 150 -8.17 -13.99 -2.84
C ALA A 150 -7.19 -14.22 -4.01
N LYS A 151 -7.68 -14.24 -5.26
CA LYS A 151 -6.84 -14.36 -6.46
C LYS A 151 -5.96 -13.14 -6.68
N VAL A 152 -6.43 -11.93 -6.37
CA VAL A 152 -5.74 -10.67 -6.73
C VAL A 152 -4.90 -10.07 -5.57
N ALA A 153 -5.30 -10.24 -4.30
CA ALA A 153 -4.70 -9.54 -3.15
C ALA A 153 -3.25 -9.96 -2.79
N ASP A 154 -2.32 -9.02 -2.77
CA ASP A 154 -0.91 -9.27 -2.39
C ASP A 154 -0.72 -9.47 -0.89
N LEU A 155 -1.50 -8.71 -0.12
CA LEU A 155 -1.49 -8.74 1.33
C LEU A 155 -2.93 -8.67 1.84
N ILE A 156 -3.23 -9.46 2.86
CA ILE A 156 -4.56 -9.52 3.44
C ILE A 156 -4.52 -9.11 4.89
N LEU A 157 -5.38 -8.17 5.26
CA LEU A 157 -5.70 -7.82 6.63
C LEU A 157 -6.97 -8.56 7.02
N LEU A 158 -6.81 -9.69 7.71
CA LEU A 158 -7.94 -10.49 8.19
C LEU A 158 -8.42 -9.92 9.53
N MET A 159 -9.59 -9.30 9.51
CA MET A 159 -10.26 -8.79 10.69
C MET A 159 -11.03 -9.92 11.40
N VAL A 160 -10.81 -10.02 12.71
CA VAL A 160 -11.47 -10.98 13.60
C VAL A 160 -12.08 -10.22 14.76
N ASP A 161 -13.31 -10.54 15.13
CA ASP A 161 -13.93 -10.00 16.33
C ASP A 161 -13.31 -10.66 17.58
N GLY A 162 -12.76 -9.86 18.50
CA GLY A 162 -12.18 -10.35 19.74
C GLY A 162 -13.20 -10.91 20.74
N SER A 163 -14.42 -10.37 20.72
CA SER A 163 -15.52 -10.77 21.58
C SER A 163 -16.12 -12.09 21.09
N PHE A 164 -16.66 -12.09 19.86
CA PHE A 164 -17.30 -13.26 19.26
C PHE A 164 -16.29 -14.38 18.95
N GLY A 165 -15.12 -14.01 18.40
CA GLY A 165 -14.07 -14.93 17.99
C GLY A 165 -14.03 -15.11 16.47
N PHE A 166 -13.64 -16.30 16.03
CA PHE A 166 -13.62 -16.63 14.61
C PHE A 166 -15.02 -16.99 14.12
N GLU A 167 -15.42 -16.40 12.99
CA GLU A 167 -16.68 -16.66 12.32
C GLU A 167 -16.49 -17.55 11.10
N MET A 168 -17.58 -18.17 10.63
CA MET A 168 -17.56 -19.07 9.48
C MET A 168 -16.99 -18.39 8.22
N GLU A 169 -17.38 -17.14 7.95
CA GLU A 169 -16.87 -16.35 6.83
C GLU A 169 -15.34 -16.19 6.85
N THR A 170 -14.73 -16.05 8.03
CA THR A 170 -13.27 -15.98 8.14
C THR A 170 -12.60 -17.29 7.75
N PHE A 171 -13.22 -18.43 8.09
CA PHE A 171 -12.70 -19.75 7.73
C PHE A 171 -12.90 -20.04 6.23
N GLU A 172 -14.04 -19.65 5.66
CA GLU A 172 -14.30 -19.76 4.22
C GLU A 172 -13.23 -19.01 3.43
N PHE A 173 -12.98 -17.75 3.78
CA PHE A 173 -11.96 -16.94 3.12
C PHE A 173 -10.55 -17.53 3.25
N LEU A 174 -10.19 -18.03 4.44
CA LEU A 174 -8.90 -18.68 4.67
C LEU A 174 -8.74 -19.94 3.80
N ASN A 175 -9.77 -20.77 3.70
CA ASN A 175 -9.75 -21.98 2.89
C ASN A 175 -9.64 -21.66 1.39
N ILE A 176 -10.41 -20.67 0.91
CA ILE A 176 -10.34 -20.20 -0.49
C ILE A 176 -8.93 -19.69 -0.82
N SER A 177 -8.32 -18.95 0.11
CA SER A 177 -6.97 -18.42 -0.04
C SER A 177 -5.91 -19.53 -0.05
N GLN A 178 -6.12 -20.62 0.69
CA GLN A 178 -5.22 -21.78 0.65
C GLN A 178 -5.26 -22.49 -0.71
N VAL A 179 -6.43 -22.59 -1.34
CA VAL A 179 -6.62 -23.25 -2.65
C VAL A 179 -6.01 -22.43 -3.79
N HIS A 180 -6.29 -21.12 -3.86
CA HIS A 180 -5.81 -20.26 -4.96
C HIS A 180 -4.32 -19.90 -4.85
N GLY A 181 -3.75 -20.09 -3.67
CA GLY A 181 -2.39 -19.69 -3.34
C GLY A 181 -2.41 -18.71 -2.18
N PHE A 182 -1.65 -19.04 -1.14
CA PHE A 182 -1.72 -18.34 0.13
C PHE A 182 -0.91 -17.02 0.11
N PRO A 183 -1.55 -15.84 0.10
CA PRO A 183 -0.84 -14.57 0.16
C PRO A 183 -0.35 -14.28 1.59
N ARG A 184 0.37 -13.18 1.77
CA ARG A 184 0.80 -12.76 3.12
C ARG A 184 -0.41 -12.23 3.89
N MET A 185 -0.72 -12.84 5.03
CA MET A 185 -1.87 -12.46 5.85
C MET A 185 -1.44 -11.93 7.22
N PHE A 186 -2.08 -10.85 7.65
CA PHE A 186 -1.97 -10.31 9.01
C PHE A 186 -3.34 -10.35 9.67
N GLY A 187 -3.39 -10.85 10.90
CA GLY A 187 -4.61 -10.83 11.68
C GLY A 187 -4.76 -9.50 12.41
N VAL A 188 -5.96 -8.93 12.38
CA VAL A 188 -6.33 -7.72 13.12
C VAL A 188 -7.54 -8.04 13.99
N VAL A 189 -7.39 -7.94 15.31
CA VAL A 189 -8.48 -8.22 16.26
C VAL A 189 -9.13 -6.91 16.68
N SER A 190 -10.43 -6.79 16.45
CA SER A 190 -11.27 -5.66 16.87
C SER A 190 -12.13 -6.01 18.10
N HIS A 191 -12.94 -5.05 18.58
CA HIS A 191 -13.95 -5.22 19.64
C HIS A 191 -13.47 -5.85 20.96
N LEU A 192 -12.23 -5.56 21.35
CA LEU A 192 -11.69 -6.02 22.63
C LEU A 192 -12.31 -5.32 23.85
N ASP A 193 -13.11 -4.27 23.61
CA ASP A 193 -13.75 -3.42 24.62
C ASP A 193 -14.91 -4.11 25.32
N GLN A 194 -15.54 -5.06 24.63
CA GLN A 194 -16.67 -5.82 25.18
C GLN A 194 -16.22 -6.72 26.34
N LEU A 195 -14.92 -7.02 26.45
CA LEU A 195 -14.35 -7.83 27.51
C LEU A 195 -13.93 -6.95 28.71
N LYS A 196 -14.84 -6.78 29.68
CA LYS A 196 -14.61 -5.95 30.89
C LYS A 196 -13.44 -6.45 31.77
N THR A 197 -13.17 -7.75 31.80
CA THR A 197 -12.18 -8.34 32.72
C THR A 197 -10.81 -8.52 32.07
N GLY A 198 -9.77 -7.86 32.62
CA GLY A 198 -8.40 -7.92 32.08
C GLY A 198 -7.77 -9.32 32.02
N LYS A 199 -8.14 -10.24 32.94
CA LYS A 199 -7.71 -11.65 32.88
C LYS A 199 -8.34 -12.39 31.70
N ALA A 200 -9.64 -12.18 31.48
CA ALA A 200 -10.37 -12.78 30.35
C ALA A 200 -9.80 -12.27 29.02
N LEU A 201 -9.49 -10.97 28.92
CA LEU A 201 -8.85 -10.38 27.76
C LEU A 201 -7.50 -11.05 27.42
N LYS A 202 -6.64 -11.29 28.41
CA LYS A 202 -5.35 -11.98 28.20
C LYS A 202 -5.55 -13.43 27.74
N LYS A 203 -6.47 -14.17 28.35
CA LYS A 203 -6.80 -15.56 27.97
C LYS A 203 -7.36 -15.61 26.55
N ARG A 204 -8.29 -14.72 26.19
CA ARG A 204 -8.90 -14.64 24.86
C ARG A 204 -7.88 -14.25 23.79
N LYS A 205 -7.03 -13.25 24.03
CA LYS A 205 -5.93 -12.89 23.13
C LYS A 205 -4.97 -14.06 22.89
N LYS A 206 -4.62 -14.83 23.92
CA LYS A 206 -3.78 -16.03 23.78
C LYS A 206 -4.47 -17.11 22.95
N PHE A 207 -5.75 -17.36 23.20
CA PHE A 207 -6.57 -18.32 22.46
C PHE A 207 -6.67 -17.94 20.97
N LEU A 208 -7.04 -16.70 20.66
CA LEU A 208 -7.16 -16.20 19.29
C LEU A 208 -5.83 -16.28 18.55
N ARG A 209 -4.72 -15.93 19.20
CA ARG A 209 -3.38 -16.05 18.59
C ARG A 209 -3.01 -17.49 18.30
N HIS A 210 -3.26 -18.42 19.23
CA HIS A 210 -2.96 -19.83 19.02
C HIS A 210 -3.82 -20.44 17.90
N ARG A 211 -5.11 -20.10 17.86
CA ARG A 211 -5.99 -20.51 16.77
C ARG A 211 -5.55 -19.92 15.44
N PHE A 212 -5.21 -18.63 15.39
CA PHE A 212 -4.69 -17.98 14.17
C PHE A 212 -3.40 -18.65 13.66
N TRP A 213 -2.52 -19.08 14.55
CA TRP A 213 -1.31 -19.82 14.17
C TRP A 213 -1.59 -21.20 13.56
N HIS A 214 -2.65 -21.86 14.02
CA HIS A 214 -3.08 -23.14 13.46
C HIS A 214 -3.67 -22.99 12.05
N GLU A 215 -4.44 -21.93 11.80
CA GLU A 215 -5.13 -21.74 10.51
C GLU A 215 -4.25 -21.10 9.41
N VAL A 216 -3.34 -20.20 9.79
CA VAL A 216 -2.54 -19.43 8.82
C VAL A 216 -1.14 -20.03 8.67
N ALA A 217 -0.32 -19.80 9.69
CA ALA A 217 1.04 -20.33 9.80
C ALA A 217 1.53 -20.09 11.23
N ALA A 218 2.36 -21.01 11.73
CA ALA A 218 3.01 -20.83 13.01
C ALA A 218 3.83 -19.53 13.02
N GLY A 219 3.56 -18.65 13.99
CA GLY A 219 4.24 -17.35 14.10
C GLY A 219 3.63 -16.23 13.24
N ALA A 220 2.48 -16.44 12.61
CA ALA A 220 1.76 -15.37 11.94
C ALA A 220 1.41 -14.22 12.92
N LYS A 221 1.52 -12.98 12.45
CA LYS A 221 1.38 -11.81 13.32
C LYS A 221 -0.08 -11.41 13.45
N LEU A 222 -0.56 -11.44 14.68
CA LEU A 222 -1.88 -10.98 15.09
C LEU A 222 -1.72 -9.66 15.86
N MET A 223 -2.39 -8.60 15.41
CA MET A 223 -2.43 -7.32 16.10
C MET A 223 -3.78 -7.11 16.76
N CYS A 224 -3.77 -6.59 17.98
CA CYS A 224 -4.96 -6.26 18.73
C CYS A 224 -5.14 -4.75 18.69
N LEU A 225 -6.27 -4.28 18.16
CA LEU A 225 -6.61 -2.86 18.18
C LEU A 225 -7.13 -2.46 19.56
N ALA A 226 -6.73 -1.28 20.02
CA ALA A 226 -7.31 -0.66 21.19
C ALA A 226 -8.76 -0.20 20.91
N PRO A 227 -9.53 0.10 21.97
CA PRO A 227 -10.84 0.72 21.87
C PRO A 227 -10.92 1.88 20.89
N MET A 228 -12.03 1.94 20.15
CA MET A 228 -12.29 3.03 19.22
C MET A 228 -12.56 4.33 20.00
N VAL A 229 -11.98 5.43 19.53
CA VAL A 229 -12.17 6.78 20.08
C VAL A 229 -12.75 7.66 18.98
N ARG A 230 -13.92 8.27 19.21
CA ARG A 230 -14.62 9.12 18.22
C ARG A 230 -14.81 8.43 16.85
N GLY A 231 -15.22 7.16 16.88
CA GLY A 231 -15.47 6.37 15.66
C GLY A 231 -14.22 5.96 14.87
N MET A 232 -13.01 6.23 15.36
CA MET A 232 -11.75 5.87 14.70
C MET A 232 -10.85 5.04 15.61
N TYR A 233 -9.93 4.28 14.99
CA TYR A 233 -8.89 3.58 15.74
C TYR A 233 -7.79 4.55 16.19
N ARG A 234 -7.14 4.22 17.30
CA ARG A 234 -6.04 5.03 17.86
C ARG A 234 -4.87 5.09 16.86
N SER A 235 -4.34 6.29 16.64
CA SER A 235 -3.21 6.54 15.73
C SER A 235 -1.99 5.68 16.02
N THR A 236 -1.74 5.31 17.28
CA THR A 236 -0.63 4.41 17.66
C THR A 236 -0.76 3.00 17.11
N ASP A 237 -1.98 2.48 17.01
CA ASP A 237 -2.22 1.13 16.48
C ASP A 237 -2.22 1.15 14.96
N VAL A 238 -2.75 2.23 14.37
CA VAL A 238 -2.63 2.51 12.94
C VAL A 238 -1.15 2.62 12.53
N LEU A 239 -0.32 3.28 13.32
CA LEU A 239 1.12 3.37 13.09
C LEU A 239 1.80 1.99 13.12
N LYS A 240 1.38 1.07 13.99
CA LYS A 240 1.90 -0.31 14.03
C LYS A 240 1.50 -1.09 12.78
N LEU A 241 0.24 -0.95 12.34
CA LEU A 241 -0.27 -1.50 11.08
C LEU A 241 0.52 -0.98 9.88
N HIS A 242 0.71 0.34 9.81
CA HIS A 242 1.52 0.99 8.79
C HIS A 242 2.94 0.42 8.70
N ARG A 243 3.64 0.31 9.85
CA ARG A 243 4.99 -0.27 9.90
C ARG A 243 5.01 -1.70 9.38
N LEU A 244 3.96 -2.48 9.63
CA LEU A 244 3.85 -3.82 9.05
C LEU A 244 3.69 -3.81 7.55
N LEU A 245 2.81 -2.97 7.02
CA LEU A 245 2.58 -2.89 5.57
C LEU A 245 3.84 -2.48 4.81
N ILE A 246 4.64 -1.55 5.35
CA ILE A 246 5.88 -1.09 4.70
C ILE A 246 6.98 -2.15 4.72
N CYS A 247 7.16 -2.87 5.84
CA CYS A 247 8.28 -3.80 5.98
C CYS A 247 8.09 -5.13 5.24
N VAL A 248 6.87 -5.46 4.81
CA VAL A 248 6.54 -6.80 4.32
C VAL A 248 6.69 -6.87 2.81
N GLU A 249 7.53 -7.75 2.31
CA GLU A 249 7.59 -8.05 0.87
C GLU A 249 6.46 -9.01 0.48
N PRO A 250 5.70 -8.71 -0.58
CA PRO A 250 4.67 -9.61 -1.06
C PRO A 250 5.28 -10.90 -1.60
N LYS A 251 4.61 -12.03 -1.32
CA LYS A 251 4.98 -13.31 -1.94
C LYS A 251 4.33 -13.36 -3.32
N LEU A 252 5.15 -13.49 -4.36
CA LEU A 252 4.65 -13.63 -5.73
C LEU A 252 4.03 -15.03 -5.91
N GLN A 253 2.78 -15.06 -6.36
CA GLN A 253 2.08 -16.29 -6.72
C GLN A 253 2.34 -16.65 -8.18
N ASN A 254 2.40 -17.94 -8.50
CA ASN A 254 2.63 -18.39 -9.87
C ASN A 254 1.57 -17.84 -10.84
N TRP A 255 0.29 -17.85 -10.44
CA TRP A 255 -0.81 -17.35 -11.27
C TRP A 255 -0.64 -15.87 -11.66
N ARG A 256 -0.25 -15.02 -10.70
CA ARG A 256 -0.03 -13.57 -10.91
C ARG A 256 1.20 -13.26 -11.75
N ASN A 257 2.16 -14.16 -11.73
CA ASN A 257 3.38 -14.03 -12.52
C ASN A 257 3.15 -14.42 -13.99
N THR A 258 2.20 -15.32 -14.26
CA THR A 258 1.91 -15.79 -15.63
C THR A 258 0.81 -14.99 -16.33
N HIS A 259 -0.15 -14.45 -15.59
CA HIS A 259 -1.29 -13.71 -16.12
C HIS A 259 -1.19 -12.21 -15.86
N SER A 260 -1.84 -11.44 -16.72
CA SER A 260 -2.05 -10.01 -16.53
C SER A 260 -3.35 -9.81 -15.76
N CYS A 261 -3.36 -8.90 -14.80
CA CYS A 261 -4.54 -8.56 -14.03
C CYS A 261 -4.64 -7.04 -13.91
N VAL A 262 -5.85 -6.49 -13.97
CA VAL A 262 -6.12 -5.08 -13.71
C VAL A 262 -7.19 -5.03 -12.63
N LEU A 263 -6.93 -4.27 -11.56
CA LEU A 263 -8.00 -3.89 -10.64
C LEU A 263 -8.57 -2.59 -11.18
N ILE A 264 -9.87 -2.59 -11.44
CA ILE A 264 -10.58 -1.43 -11.96
C ILE A 264 -10.76 -0.46 -10.81
N ASP A 265 -10.18 0.73 -10.95
CA ASP A 265 -10.34 1.82 -9.99
C ASP A 265 -11.54 2.70 -10.35
N ARG A 266 -11.70 2.99 -11.65
CA ARG A 266 -12.78 3.80 -12.23
C ARG A 266 -13.28 3.12 -13.50
N TYR A 267 -14.58 3.18 -13.73
CA TYR A 267 -15.18 2.82 -15.02
C TYR A 267 -15.97 4.03 -15.54
N GLU A 268 -16.09 4.15 -16.85
CA GLU A 268 -16.91 5.17 -17.52
C GLU A 268 -17.63 4.53 -18.71
N ASP A 269 -18.89 4.89 -18.90
CA ASP A 269 -19.64 4.52 -20.11
C ASP A 269 -19.37 5.55 -21.20
N ILE A 270 -18.78 5.13 -22.32
CA ILE A 270 -18.46 6.00 -23.48
C ILE A 270 -19.54 5.84 -24.57
N THR A 271 -20.65 5.15 -24.26
CA THR A 271 -21.73 4.98 -25.23
C THR A 271 -22.37 6.33 -25.58
N ALA A 272 -22.60 6.56 -26.87
CA ALA A 272 -23.27 7.79 -27.32
C ALA A 272 -24.68 7.86 -26.69
N PRO A 273 -25.06 9.00 -26.08
CA PRO A 273 -26.33 9.11 -25.37
C PRO A 273 -27.53 8.92 -26.30
N GLN A 274 -27.38 9.22 -27.60
CA GLN A 274 -28.41 8.98 -28.62
C GLN A 274 -28.78 7.49 -28.73
N ASN A 275 -27.79 6.60 -28.74
CA ASN A 275 -28.02 5.15 -28.83
C ASN A 275 -28.75 4.62 -27.60
N ILE A 276 -28.53 5.22 -26.42
CA ILE A 276 -29.22 4.82 -25.18
C ILE A 276 -30.69 5.26 -25.21
N VAL A 277 -30.99 6.41 -25.82
CA VAL A 277 -32.36 6.90 -25.99
C VAL A 277 -33.14 6.09 -27.02
N GLU A 278 -32.47 5.66 -28.10
CA GLU A 278 -33.08 4.79 -29.12
C GLU A 278 -33.36 3.39 -28.56
N ASP A 279 -32.37 2.76 -27.93
CA ASP A 279 -32.48 1.43 -27.33
C ASP A 279 -31.75 1.36 -25.97
N GLU A 280 -32.52 1.28 -24.87
CA GLU A 280 -31.95 1.21 -23.52
C GLU A 280 -31.04 -0.02 -23.29
N ASN A 281 -31.31 -1.11 -24.02
CA ASN A 281 -30.61 -2.41 -23.95
C ASN A 281 -29.49 -2.58 -24.99
N CYS A 282 -29.06 -1.50 -25.63
CA CYS A 282 -27.98 -1.55 -26.61
C CYS A 282 -26.65 -2.02 -25.97
N ASN A 283 -25.77 -2.59 -26.79
CA ASN A 283 -24.42 -2.95 -26.38
C ASN A 283 -23.61 -1.68 -26.06
N ARG A 284 -23.21 -1.53 -24.79
CA ARG A 284 -22.49 -0.36 -24.30
C ARG A 284 -20.98 -0.54 -24.41
N THR A 285 -20.28 0.55 -24.72
CA THR A 285 -18.81 0.59 -24.73
C THR A 285 -18.32 1.23 -23.46
N ILE A 286 -17.69 0.42 -22.60
CA ILE A 286 -17.22 0.85 -21.27
C ILE A 286 -15.70 1.00 -21.30
N ALA A 287 -15.18 2.12 -20.78
CA ALA A 287 -13.76 2.28 -20.49
C ALA A 287 -13.48 1.91 -19.04
N PHE A 288 -12.44 1.09 -18.86
CA PHE A 288 -11.94 0.69 -17.54
C PHE A 288 -10.58 1.32 -17.29
N TYR A 289 -10.46 1.99 -16.14
CA TYR A 289 -9.23 2.61 -15.68
C TYR A 289 -8.70 1.87 -14.47
N GLY A 290 -7.39 1.62 -14.41
CA GLY A 290 -6.76 1.01 -13.26
C GLY A 290 -5.31 0.63 -13.48
N TYR A 291 -4.66 0.24 -12.39
CA TYR A 291 -3.27 -0.21 -12.42
C TYR A 291 -3.15 -1.63 -12.96
N THR A 292 -2.27 -1.80 -13.95
CA THR A 292 -1.89 -3.11 -14.47
C THR A 292 -0.96 -3.83 -13.49
N ARG A 293 -1.22 -5.12 -13.25
CA ARG A 293 -0.47 -5.99 -12.34
C ARG A 293 -0.08 -7.29 -13.04
N GLY A 294 1.06 -7.85 -12.66
CA GLY A 294 1.58 -9.09 -13.21
C GLY A 294 2.25 -8.88 -14.56
N LYS A 295 1.88 -9.69 -15.55
CA LYS A 295 2.46 -9.62 -16.90
C LYS A 295 1.96 -8.38 -17.67
N PRO A 296 2.78 -7.71 -18.50
CA PRO A 296 2.31 -6.62 -19.35
C PRO A 296 1.19 -7.07 -20.30
N LEU A 297 0.17 -6.24 -20.45
CA LEU A 297 -0.97 -6.47 -21.35
C LEU A 297 -0.55 -6.38 -22.82
N LYS A 298 -1.18 -7.19 -23.67
CA LYS A 298 -1.00 -7.12 -25.13
C LYS A 298 -2.24 -6.50 -25.79
N PRO A 299 -2.08 -5.72 -26.87
CA PRO A 299 -3.21 -5.30 -27.68
C PRO A 299 -3.96 -6.51 -28.24
N GLN A 300 -5.29 -6.42 -28.38
CA GLN A 300 -6.20 -7.48 -28.88
C GLN A 300 -6.30 -8.75 -28.02
N GLN A 301 -5.85 -8.72 -26.77
CA GLN A 301 -6.02 -9.86 -25.86
C GLN A 301 -7.49 -9.99 -25.40
N VAL A 302 -7.95 -11.23 -25.21
CA VAL A 302 -9.24 -11.51 -24.55
C VAL A 302 -9.09 -11.36 -23.04
N VAL A 303 -10.01 -10.62 -22.42
CA VAL A 303 -10.07 -10.36 -20.98
C VAL A 303 -11.33 -10.98 -20.42
N HIS A 304 -11.18 -11.72 -19.32
CA HIS A 304 -12.30 -12.22 -18.53
C HIS A 304 -12.61 -11.21 -17.43
N ILE A 305 -13.85 -10.71 -17.38
CA ILE A 305 -14.32 -9.90 -16.26
C ILE A 305 -15.14 -10.81 -15.32
N PRO A 306 -14.68 -11.05 -14.07
CA PRO A 306 -15.37 -11.92 -13.15
C PRO A 306 -16.83 -11.50 -12.95
N GLY A 307 -17.76 -12.43 -13.17
CA GLY A 307 -19.21 -12.21 -13.05
C GLY A 307 -19.92 -11.65 -14.29
N LEU A 308 -19.19 -11.26 -15.34
CA LEU A 308 -19.76 -10.85 -16.63
C LEU A 308 -19.52 -11.92 -17.70
N ALA A 309 -18.46 -11.78 -18.49
CA ALA A 309 -18.09 -12.70 -19.57
C ALA A 309 -16.65 -12.41 -20.05
N ASP A 310 -16.27 -13.07 -21.14
CA ASP A 310 -15.04 -12.82 -21.87
C ASP A 310 -15.26 -11.74 -22.93
N PHE A 311 -14.42 -10.71 -22.93
CA PHE A 311 -14.49 -9.59 -23.88
C PHE A 311 -13.13 -9.36 -24.56
N PRO A 312 -13.09 -9.11 -25.87
CA PRO A 312 -11.87 -8.66 -26.53
C PRO A 312 -11.59 -7.19 -26.19
N ILE A 313 -10.32 -6.83 -25.98
CA ILE A 313 -9.95 -5.42 -25.78
C ILE A 313 -9.98 -4.67 -27.12
N ALA A 314 -10.83 -3.65 -27.23
CA ALA A 314 -10.90 -2.77 -28.40
C ALA A 314 -9.70 -1.80 -28.50
N HIS A 315 -9.37 -1.13 -27.39
CA HIS A 315 -8.31 -0.11 -27.34
C HIS A 315 -7.61 -0.13 -25.97
N ILE A 316 -6.29 0.03 -25.96
CA ILE A 316 -5.48 0.16 -24.74
C ILE A 316 -4.72 1.48 -24.86
N SER A 317 -4.88 2.34 -23.86
CA SER A 317 -4.08 3.56 -23.72
C SER A 317 -3.38 3.58 -22.37
N GLN A 318 -2.20 4.18 -22.32
CA GLN A 318 -1.49 4.43 -21.08
C GLN A 318 -1.82 5.85 -20.62
N GLN A 319 -2.31 5.97 -19.39
CA GLN A 319 -2.59 7.26 -18.75
C GLN A 319 -1.50 7.61 -17.73
N GLU A 320 -1.33 8.90 -17.46
CA GLU A 320 -0.48 9.37 -16.37
C GLU A 320 -0.97 8.88 -15.01
N ASP A 321 -0.03 8.62 -14.13
CA ASP A 321 -0.32 8.05 -12.82
C ASP A 321 -0.86 9.10 -11.84
N PRO A 322 -2.10 8.96 -11.33
CA PRO A 322 -2.67 9.93 -10.39
C PRO A 322 -1.90 9.99 -9.06
N CYS A 323 -1.22 8.90 -8.69
CA CYS A 323 -0.42 8.77 -7.48
C CYS A 323 1.04 8.43 -7.82
N ALA A 324 1.67 9.22 -8.69
CA ALA A 324 3.10 9.10 -8.99
C ALA A 324 3.96 9.18 -7.72
N ILE A 325 5.00 8.35 -7.68
CA ILE A 325 6.08 8.44 -6.69
C ILE A 325 7.08 9.46 -7.22
N ASP A 326 7.50 10.42 -6.38
CA ASP A 326 8.61 11.32 -6.71
C ASP A 326 9.93 10.53 -6.68
N ASP A 327 10.25 9.85 -7.78
CA ASP A 327 11.55 9.20 -7.96
C ASP A 327 12.62 10.28 -8.17
N HIS A 328 13.17 10.82 -7.09
CA HIS A 328 14.33 11.72 -7.12
C HIS A 328 15.63 11.02 -7.56
N GLN A 329 15.57 10.02 -8.44
CA GLN A 329 16.74 9.37 -9.02
C GLN A 329 17.39 10.22 -10.13
N GLY A 330 16.72 11.28 -10.62
CA GLY A 330 17.24 12.17 -11.67
C GLY A 330 17.98 13.44 -11.21
N SER A 331 18.01 13.78 -9.91
CA SER A 331 18.82 14.92 -9.43
C SER A 331 20.17 14.42 -8.93
N GLY A 332 21.18 14.51 -9.80
CA GLY A 332 22.57 14.04 -9.60
C GLY A 332 23.37 14.70 -8.48
N ASN A 333 22.74 15.23 -7.43
CA ASN A 333 23.41 15.83 -6.29
C ASN A 333 22.90 15.24 -4.96
N SER A 334 23.57 14.19 -4.48
CA SER A 334 24.01 14.05 -3.08
C SER A 334 22.99 14.31 -1.94
N GLN A 335 21.69 14.12 -2.15
CA GLN A 335 20.63 14.35 -1.15
C GLN A 335 19.72 13.12 -0.93
N GLY A 336 19.92 12.03 -1.68
CA GLY A 336 19.09 10.81 -1.63
C GLY A 336 19.00 10.14 -0.25
N HIS A 337 19.95 10.42 0.66
CA HIS A 337 19.97 9.88 2.02
C HIS A 337 19.33 10.76 3.10
N LYS A 338 18.93 12.01 2.81
CA LYS A 338 18.63 13.01 3.86
C LYS A 338 17.18 13.14 4.28
N MET A 339 16.23 12.74 3.45
CA MET A 339 14.83 12.80 3.87
C MET A 339 14.32 11.38 4.14
N ARG A 340 14.11 11.04 5.41
CA ARG A 340 13.46 9.78 5.82
C ARG A 340 11.94 9.93 5.89
N HIS A 341 11.45 11.17 5.94
CA HIS A 341 10.05 11.51 6.08
C HIS A 341 9.42 11.84 4.72
N LEU A 342 8.13 11.54 4.60
CA LEU A 342 7.29 11.92 3.46
C LEU A 342 6.69 13.31 3.76
N SER A 343 6.84 14.25 2.83
CA SER A 343 6.23 15.59 2.97
C SER A 343 4.71 15.52 2.79
N MET A 344 3.97 16.50 3.34
CA MET A 344 2.51 16.57 3.18
C MET A 344 2.08 16.68 1.71
N LYS A 345 2.85 17.38 0.87
CA LYS A 345 2.56 17.50 -0.57
C LYS A 345 2.65 16.16 -1.32
N GLN A 346 3.46 15.22 -0.81
CA GLN A 346 3.67 13.90 -1.40
C GLN A 346 2.63 12.88 -0.94
N LYS A 347 1.84 13.20 0.09
CA LYS A 347 0.76 12.36 0.61
C LYS A 347 -0.49 12.48 -0.26
N ARG A 348 -0.40 11.95 -1.47
CA ARG A 348 -1.51 11.89 -2.42
C ARG A 348 -2.44 10.72 -2.10
N ILE A 349 -3.71 10.92 -2.41
CA ILE A 349 -4.77 9.92 -2.33
C ILE A 349 -5.50 9.91 -3.67
N TYR A 350 -5.77 8.72 -4.19
CA TYR A 350 -6.59 8.50 -5.36
C TYR A 350 -7.70 7.51 -4.99
N ALA A 351 -8.94 7.99 -5.05
CA ALA A 351 -10.12 7.23 -4.68
C ALA A 351 -11.33 7.79 -5.45
N PRO A 352 -11.55 7.36 -6.71
CA PRO A 352 -12.52 7.98 -7.60
C PRO A 352 -13.98 7.86 -7.09
N HIS A 353 -14.36 6.72 -6.51
CA HIS A 353 -15.73 6.48 -6.03
C HIS A 353 -15.93 6.76 -4.51
N CYS A 354 -14.88 7.18 -3.80
CA CYS A 354 -14.99 7.53 -2.39
C CYS A 354 -15.22 9.02 -2.21
N ASN A 355 -15.94 9.40 -1.15
CA ASN A 355 -16.03 10.80 -0.76
C ASN A 355 -14.68 11.27 -0.20
N VAL A 356 -13.91 11.99 -1.02
CA VAL A 356 -12.68 12.66 -0.61
C VAL A 356 -12.99 14.16 -0.53
N SER A 357 -12.84 14.75 0.65
CA SER A 357 -13.01 16.19 0.87
C SER A 357 -14.44 16.73 0.64
N GLY A 358 -15.47 15.89 0.77
CA GLY A 358 -16.86 16.29 0.62
C GLY A 358 -17.42 16.04 -0.79
N VAL A 359 -16.60 15.68 -1.76
CA VAL A 359 -17.01 15.44 -3.14
C VAL A 359 -17.17 13.94 -3.38
N MET A 360 -18.37 13.52 -3.78
CA MET A 360 -18.68 12.17 -4.24
C MET A 360 -18.99 12.23 -5.73
N TYR A 361 -18.23 11.49 -6.52
CA TYR A 361 -18.50 11.27 -7.93
C TYR A 361 -19.43 10.07 -8.07
N ASP A 362 -20.58 10.30 -8.69
CA ASP A 362 -21.45 9.29 -9.27
C ASP A 362 -21.28 9.33 -10.80
N ASP A 363 -21.80 8.34 -11.51
CA ASP A 363 -21.54 8.17 -12.94
C ASP A 363 -21.97 9.42 -13.76
N ASP A 364 -23.09 10.04 -13.39
CA ASP A 364 -23.67 11.22 -14.07
C ASP A 364 -23.70 12.50 -13.22
N ALA A 365 -23.36 12.41 -11.93
CA ALA A 365 -23.57 13.52 -10.99
C ALA A 365 -22.42 13.66 -9.99
N ILE A 366 -22.16 14.90 -9.59
CA ILE A 366 -21.19 15.22 -8.55
C ILE A 366 -21.95 15.72 -7.33
N TYR A 367 -21.92 14.94 -6.24
CA TYR A 367 -22.52 15.32 -4.97
C TYR A 367 -21.47 15.99 -4.08
N ILE A 368 -21.69 17.27 -3.77
CA ILE A 368 -20.83 18.04 -2.87
C ILE A 368 -21.54 18.19 -1.54
N GLN A 369 -20.95 17.65 -0.48
CA GLN A 369 -21.42 17.81 0.88
C GLN A 369 -20.70 19.00 1.53
N GLU A 370 -21.44 20.05 1.82
CA GLU A 370 -20.97 21.17 2.62
C GLU A 370 -21.18 20.88 4.11
N ASP A 371 -20.20 21.25 4.94
CA ASP A 371 -20.34 21.19 6.39
C ASP A 371 -21.45 22.15 6.82
N ALA A 372 -22.49 21.63 7.50
CA ALA A 372 -23.73 22.35 7.80
C ALA A 372 -23.51 23.68 8.55
N GLU A 373 -22.41 23.81 9.30
CA GLU A 373 -22.04 25.02 10.04
C GLU A 373 -21.75 26.21 9.11
N LYS A 374 -21.11 25.98 7.96
CA LYS A 374 -20.87 27.04 6.95
C LYS A 374 -22.16 27.44 6.25
N GLY A 375 -23.00 26.44 5.94
CA GLY A 375 -24.30 26.68 5.31
C GLY A 375 -25.25 27.54 6.15
N MET A 376 -25.14 27.55 7.48
CA MET A 376 -25.98 28.43 8.31
C MET A 376 -25.53 29.89 8.28
N ILE A 377 -24.23 30.15 8.23
CA ILE A 377 -23.70 31.52 8.29
C ILE A 377 -24.00 32.27 6.98
N GLU A 378 -23.88 31.60 5.83
CA GLU A 378 -24.10 32.24 4.53
C GLU A 378 -25.58 32.39 4.16
N ARG A 379 -26.49 31.67 4.83
CA ARG A 379 -27.92 31.68 4.49
C ARG A 379 -28.66 32.99 4.78
N SER A 380 -28.01 33.97 5.41
CA SER A 380 -28.67 35.16 5.97
C SER A 380 -28.12 36.51 5.48
N GLY A 381 -27.31 36.55 4.41
CA GLY A 381 -26.76 37.80 3.87
C GLY A 381 -27.41 38.28 2.57
N GLU A 382 -27.29 39.58 2.29
CA GLU A 382 -27.62 40.24 1.01
C GLU A 382 -26.98 39.53 -0.18
N GLY A 383 -25.78 38.97 0.01
CA GLY A 383 -25.10 38.17 -1.00
C GLY A 383 -25.91 36.96 -1.51
N LEU A 384 -26.73 36.33 -0.67
CA LEU A 384 -27.57 35.22 -1.10
C LEU A 384 -28.76 35.71 -1.92
N GLN A 385 -29.29 36.89 -1.61
CA GLN A 385 -30.30 37.53 -2.43
C GLN A 385 -29.74 37.87 -3.82
N TYR A 386 -28.55 38.48 -3.89
CA TYR A 386 -27.85 38.70 -5.16
C TYR A 386 -27.61 37.40 -5.94
N ILE A 387 -27.17 36.32 -5.29
CA ILE A 387 -26.98 35.02 -5.98
C ILE A 387 -28.30 34.48 -6.53
N ARG A 388 -29.40 34.57 -5.78
CA ARG A 388 -30.73 34.15 -6.27
C ARG A 388 -31.21 35.00 -7.43
N GLU A 389 -30.94 36.29 -7.40
CA GLU A 389 -31.28 37.22 -8.48
C GLU A 389 -30.43 36.94 -9.73
N LEU A 390 -29.12 36.74 -9.57
CA LEU A 390 -28.20 36.38 -10.65
C LEU A 390 -28.53 35.02 -11.29
N GLN A 391 -28.97 34.03 -10.50
CA GLN A 391 -29.42 32.74 -11.05
C GLN A 391 -30.68 32.86 -11.91
N ARG A 392 -31.52 33.88 -11.64
CA ARG A 392 -32.74 34.14 -12.41
C ARG A 392 -32.49 35.12 -13.57
N ALA A 393 -31.47 35.95 -13.47
CA ALA A 393 -31.10 36.89 -14.51
C ALA A 393 -30.69 36.11 -15.77
N LYS A 394 -31.37 36.40 -16.88
CA LYS A 394 -30.91 35.95 -18.20
C LYS A 394 -29.55 36.59 -18.50
N PRO A 395 -28.65 35.93 -19.25
CA PRO A 395 -27.39 36.54 -19.63
C PRO A 395 -27.66 37.91 -20.26
N MET A 396 -27.05 38.97 -19.72
CA MET A 396 -27.13 40.29 -20.34
C MET A 396 -26.40 40.22 -21.68
N ASP A 397 -27.11 40.45 -22.77
CA ASP A 397 -26.50 40.65 -24.07
C ASP A 397 -25.66 41.93 -24.00
N ALA A 398 -24.34 41.77 -23.88
CA ALA A 398 -23.39 42.90 -23.93
C ALA A 398 -23.47 43.69 -25.25
N ALA A 399 -24.16 43.14 -26.27
CA ALA A 399 -24.43 43.80 -27.53
C ALA A 399 -25.64 44.76 -27.50
N ALA A 400 -26.51 44.69 -26.48
CA ALA A 400 -27.70 45.54 -26.40
C ALA A 400 -27.40 46.93 -25.80
N THR A 401 -26.26 47.08 -25.14
CA THR A 401 -25.79 48.38 -24.69
C THR A 401 -25.11 49.08 -25.86
N ASP A 402 -25.87 49.85 -26.63
CA ASP A 402 -25.29 50.89 -27.49
C ASP A 402 -24.49 51.83 -26.59
N LEU A 403 -23.17 51.71 -26.66
CA LEU A 403 -22.26 52.71 -26.13
C LEU A 403 -22.46 53.97 -26.99
N ASP A 404 -23.21 54.92 -26.46
CA ASP A 404 -23.32 56.25 -27.04
C ASP A 404 -21.94 56.94 -26.90
N VAL A 405 -21.09 56.75 -27.89
CA VAL A 405 -19.80 57.44 -28.00
C VAL A 405 -20.10 58.88 -28.41
N VAL A 406 -20.35 59.74 -27.42
CA VAL A 406 -20.43 61.19 -27.63
C VAL A 406 -19.03 61.70 -27.99
N ARG A 407 -18.72 61.71 -29.29
CA ARG A 407 -17.55 62.40 -29.84
C ARG A 407 -17.81 63.90 -29.85
N ARG A 408 -17.51 64.60 -28.75
CA ARG A 408 -17.37 66.07 -28.79
C ARG A 408 -16.04 66.42 -29.47
N PRO A 409 -16.04 67.22 -30.56
CA PRO A 409 -14.80 67.69 -31.17
C PRO A 409 -14.13 68.69 -30.24
N VAL A 410 -12.99 68.31 -29.66
CA VAL A 410 -12.14 69.24 -28.91
C VAL A 410 -11.32 70.02 -29.94
N VAL A 411 -11.71 71.27 -30.20
CA VAL A 411 -10.91 72.23 -30.96
C VAL A 411 -9.91 72.85 -29.99
N PHE A 412 -8.65 72.43 -30.06
CA PHE A 412 -7.55 73.10 -29.37
C PHE A 412 -7.13 74.32 -30.20
N ARG A 413 -7.41 75.54 -29.70
CA ARG A 413 -6.85 76.78 -30.24
C ARG A 413 -6.29 77.58 -29.07
N ASP A 414 -4.99 77.83 -29.17
CA ASP A 414 -4.13 78.71 -28.37
C ASP A 414 -4.75 79.46 -27.18
N GLU A 415 -4.30 79.02 -25.99
CA GLU A 415 -3.86 79.81 -24.83
C GLU A 415 -4.66 81.08 -24.47
N ASP A 416 -5.77 80.91 -23.75
CA ASP A 416 -6.17 81.72 -22.60
C ASP A 416 -7.29 81.00 -21.84
N ALA A 417 -7.28 81.12 -20.51
CA ALA A 417 -8.07 80.37 -19.54
C ALA A 417 -9.57 80.25 -19.85
N MET A 418 -10.15 79.06 -19.64
CA MET A 418 -11.53 78.92 -19.16
C MET A 418 -11.70 77.56 -18.47
N GLU A 419 -11.88 77.62 -17.15
CA GLU A 419 -12.36 76.54 -16.29
C GLU A 419 -13.72 76.05 -16.82
N LEU A 420 -13.88 74.73 -16.97
CA LEU A 420 -15.19 74.10 -17.13
C LEU A 420 -15.28 72.95 -16.15
N ASP A 421 -16.19 73.15 -15.20
CA ASP A 421 -16.55 72.31 -14.06
C ASP A 421 -16.43 70.81 -14.34
N MET A 422 -15.50 70.16 -13.65
CA MET A 422 -15.65 68.75 -13.32
C MET A 422 -16.72 68.69 -12.23
N ASP A 423 -17.93 68.27 -12.59
CA ASP A 423 -18.89 67.83 -11.60
C ASP A 423 -18.21 66.75 -10.75
N GLU A 424 -17.94 67.11 -9.49
CA GLU A 424 -17.53 66.20 -8.44
C GLU A 424 -18.61 65.13 -8.32
N VAL A 425 -18.31 63.92 -8.78
CA VAL A 425 -19.09 62.76 -8.37
C VAL A 425 -18.73 62.53 -6.91
N GLU A 426 -19.65 62.93 -6.03
CA GLU A 426 -19.65 62.68 -4.60
C GLU A 426 -19.24 61.22 -4.34
N ALA A 427 -18.00 61.04 -3.92
CA ALA A 427 -17.67 59.93 -3.05
C ALA A 427 -18.43 60.19 -1.74
N PRO A 428 -19.09 59.19 -1.14
CA PRO A 428 -19.62 59.34 0.20
C PRO A 428 -18.43 59.55 1.13
N SER A 429 -18.18 60.81 1.51
CA SER A 429 -17.34 61.12 2.64
C SER A 429 -18.16 60.81 3.89
N ASP A 430 -17.85 59.68 4.51
CA ASP A 430 -18.27 59.42 5.87
C ASP A 430 -17.74 60.55 6.76
N GLU A 431 -18.66 61.16 7.49
CA GLU A 431 -18.50 62.33 8.34
C GLU A 431 -17.37 62.11 9.36
N GLU A 432 -16.33 62.95 9.29
CA GLU A 432 -15.42 63.15 10.41
C GLU A 432 -16.15 63.97 11.49
N ASP A 433 -16.64 63.26 12.50
CA ASP A 433 -17.05 63.85 13.77
C ASP A 433 -15.79 64.30 14.55
N GLU A 434 -15.44 65.58 14.39
CA GLU A 434 -14.54 66.34 15.27
C GLU A 434 -15.18 66.46 16.68
N GLY A 435 -15.00 65.41 17.48
CA GLY A 435 -15.44 65.31 18.87
C GLY A 435 -14.26 65.33 19.83
N SER A 436 -13.71 66.53 20.06
CA SER A 436 -12.94 66.98 21.23
C SER A 436 -12.46 65.96 22.29
N SER A 437 -11.16 66.09 22.58
CA SER A 437 -10.56 66.17 23.93
C SER A 437 -9.92 64.92 24.57
N SER A 438 -8.65 65.13 24.95
CA SER A 438 -7.90 64.49 26.05
C SER A 438 -7.49 63.03 25.84
N SER A 439 -6.33 62.53 26.27
CA SER A 439 -5.09 63.08 26.78
C SER A 439 -4.16 61.87 26.98
N SER A 440 -2.86 62.10 26.87
CA SER A 440 -1.79 61.40 27.60
C SER A 440 -1.61 59.89 27.42
N SER A 441 -0.65 59.55 26.56
CA SER A 441 0.60 58.86 26.91
C SER A 441 0.59 57.74 27.97
N SER A 442 1.08 56.59 27.50
CA SER A 442 2.13 55.77 28.10
C SER A 442 1.81 54.79 29.23
N ARG A 443 2.37 53.58 29.03
CA ARG A 443 2.89 52.60 29.99
C ARG A 443 1.90 51.58 30.58
N ASN A 444 2.30 50.33 30.31
CA ASN A 444 2.56 49.27 31.28
C ASN A 444 1.47 48.25 31.61
N ASP A 445 1.99 47.02 31.62
CA ASP A 445 1.72 45.90 32.53
C ASP A 445 0.46 45.06 32.30
N ASP A 446 0.75 43.80 31.94
CA ASP A 446 0.35 42.58 32.62
C ASP A 446 -1.11 42.41 33.07
N LEU A 447 -1.68 41.26 32.68
CA LEU A 447 -2.54 40.35 33.47
C LEU A 447 -3.21 39.39 32.47
N GLU A 448 -2.72 38.16 32.35
CA GLU A 448 -3.14 36.99 33.14
C GLU A 448 -4.46 36.36 32.66
N ASP A 449 -4.37 35.03 32.51
CA ASP A 449 -5.39 34.05 32.90
C ASP A 449 -6.69 33.90 32.07
N ARG A 450 -6.75 32.83 31.24
CA ARG A 450 -7.45 31.57 31.64
C ARG A 450 -7.52 30.52 30.50
N MET A 451 -7.08 29.30 30.89
CA MET A 451 -7.26 27.95 30.30
C MET A 451 -6.44 27.52 29.09
#